data_AF-A0A967I3R8-F1
#
_entry.id   AF-A0A967I3R8-F1
#
_cell.length_a   1.000
_cell.length_b   1.000
_cell.length_c   1.000
_cell.angle_alpha   90.00
_cell.angle_beta   90.00
_cell.angle_gamma   90.00
#
_symmetry.space_group_name_H-M   'P 1'
#
loop_
_entity.id
_entity.type
_entity.pdbx_description
1 polymer ?
#
loop_
_entity_poly.entity_id
_entity_poly.type
_entity_poly.pdbx_seq_one_letter_code
_entity_poly.pdbx_strand_id
1 'polypeptide(L)'
;TEAITEDMLKDYVGVDINEDLLKQAEEYYGGNPKMRFIQGDLSNGLIPEIMNDEAPFDFYFNSFGTLSHFNNDQCVKIIADICKHAPERALFMGDWLGRYTIEWQDLWHHPLDQEYFMDYRISYIYPEEERATAEVASFALKLVCRDEITDIMKRASKEAGVEIKPLTFYDRSIFVGRHLDTGDYNKNCPKLRGPVNALFENYVRTDLETLLVDYVPRQGFDHINNFFEMFFMSTNALVKHTMNLLGEYDCDKAEFCSVPEILPFYPTPLKEAMETMRKVVEGVGWLKWGDVRANVIESVLGFALRKLEMELQPGTGMGHGLVGIFEIRK
;
A
#
# COMPACT_ATOMS: atom_id res chain seq x y z
N THR A 1 0.01 -7.86 -17.78
CA THR A 1 0.89 -7.02 -18.63
C THR A 1 1.94 -6.43 -17.74
N GLU A 2 3.21 -6.67 -18.04
CA GLU A 2 4.33 -6.08 -17.31
C GLU A 2 4.43 -4.59 -17.65
N ALA A 3 4.70 -3.74 -16.65
CA ALA A 3 4.82 -2.30 -16.86
C ALA A 3 6.17 -1.92 -17.53
N ILE A 4 7.22 -2.73 -17.31
CA ILE A 4 8.53 -2.64 -17.94
C ILE A 4 8.93 -4.05 -18.35
N THR A 5 9.21 -4.25 -19.63
CA THR A 5 9.70 -5.54 -20.17
C THR A 5 11.23 -5.53 -20.28
N GLU A 6 11.83 -6.71 -20.41
CA GLU A 6 13.29 -6.86 -20.50
C GLU A 6 13.91 -6.10 -21.69
N ASP A 7 13.20 -6.01 -22.81
CA ASP A 7 13.62 -5.27 -24.01
C ASP A 7 13.47 -3.74 -23.86
N MET A 8 12.55 -3.28 -22.99
CA MET A 8 12.40 -1.87 -22.65
C MET A 8 13.49 -1.40 -21.70
N LEU A 9 13.90 -2.25 -20.74
CA LEU A 9 14.93 -1.90 -19.76
C LEU A 9 16.30 -1.79 -20.45
N LYS A 10 16.87 -0.58 -20.42
CA LYS A 10 18.21 -0.30 -20.95
C LYS A 10 19.27 -0.28 -19.87
N ASP A 11 18.99 0.40 -18.77
CA ASP A 11 19.88 0.57 -17.62
C ASP A 11 19.05 0.71 -16.34
N TYR A 12 19.61 0.27 -15.22
CA TYR A 12 19.04 0.36 -13.89
C TYR A 12 20.14 0.61 -12.87
N VAL A 13 19.92 1.62 -12.02
CA VAL A 13 20.86 2.01 -10.98
C VAL A 13 20.17 1.96 -9.64
N GLY A 14 20.60 1.02 -8.78
CA GLY A 14 20.19 0.99 -7.39
C GLY A 14 21.12 1.85 -6.54
N VAL A 15 20.56 2.67 -5.67
CA VAL A 15 21.33 3.42 -4.67
C VAL A 15 20.80 3.07 -3.28
N ASP A 16 21.69 2.68 -2.37
CA ASP A 16 21.37 2.42 -0.98
C ASP A 16 22.53 2.86 -0.08
N ILE A 17 22.26 3.18 1.19
CA ILE A 17 23.30 3.48 2.17
C ILE A 17 23.88 2.21 2.79
N ASN A 18 23.09 1.13 2.81
CA ASN A 18 23.42 -0.15 3.43
C ASN A 18 24.20 -1.06 2.48
N GLU A 19 25.49 -1.24 2.79
CA GLU A 19 26.40 -2.07 2.02
C GLU A 19 25.95 -3.55 1.92
N ASP A 20 25.33 -4.09 2.97
CA ASP A 20 24.91 -5.50 2.99
C ASP A 20 23.71 -5.75 2.07
N LEU A 21 22.81 -4.76 1.94
CA LEU A 21 21.71 -4.84 0.97
C LEU A 21 22.23 -4.73 -0.46
N LEU A 22 23.23 -3.89 -0.71
CA LEU A 22 23.88 -3.76 -2.02
C LEU A 22 24.60 -5.06 -2.40
N LYS A 23 25.32 -5.70 -1.47
CA LYS A 23 25.95 -7.01 -1.70
C LYS A 23 24.94 -8.06 -2.08
N GLN A 24 23.80 -8.13 -1.37
CA GLN A 24 22.73 -9.06 -1.74
C GLN A 24 22.17 -8.75 -3.13
N ALA A 25 21.96 -7.48 -3.47
CA ALA A 25 21.49 -7.09 -4.80
C ALA A 25 22.49 -7.49 -5.90
N GLU A 26 23.79 -7.29 -5.68
CA GLU A 26 24.86 -7.74 -6.58
C GLU A 26 24.92 -9.26 -6.72
N GLU A 27 24.73 -10.02 -5.65
CA GLU A 27 24.66 -11.49 -5.70
C GLU A 27 23.50 -11.98 -6.56
N TYR A 28 22.33 -11.34 -6.47
CA TYR A 28 21.16 -11.71 -7.27
C TYR A 28 21.19 -11.20 -8.71
N TYR A 29 21.73 -9.99 -8.94
CA TYR A 29 21.55 -9.25 -10.19
C TYR A 29 22.84 -8.79 -10.85
N GLY A 30 24.01 -8.89 -10.22
CA GLY A 30 25.29 -8.40 -10.75
C GLY A 30 25.77 -9.10 -12.02
N GLY A 31 25.17 -10.26 -12.37
CA GLY A 31 25.37 -10.90 -13.67
C GLY A 31 24.66 -10.19 -14.84
N ASN A 32 23.73 -9.28 -14.56
CA ASN A 32 22.99 -8.53 -15.57
C ASN A 32 23.73 -7.22 -15.91
N PRO A 33 24.27 -7.08 -17.15
CA PRO A 33 25.04 -5.90 -17.52
C PRO A 33 24.23 -4.60 -17.59
N LYS A 34 22.90 -4.66 -17.46
CA LYS A 34 22.00 -3.50 -17.41
C LYS A 34 21.73 -3.01 -15.98
N MET A 35 22.31 -3.66 -14.97
CA MET A 35 22.04 -3.36 -13.56
C MET A 35 23.34 -3.08 -12.84
N ARG A 36 23.33 -2.03 -12.02
CA ARG A 36 24.47 -1.65 -11.19
C ARG A 36 23.99 -1.00 -9.90
N PHE A 37 24.81 -1.13 -8.87
CA PHE A 37 24.45 -0.72 -7.51
C PHE A 37 25.54 0.18 -6.94
N ILE A 38 25.13 1.30 -6.36
CA ILE A 38 26.03 2.33 -5.83
C ILE A 38 25.68 2.58 -4.37
N GLN A 39 26.69 2.59 -3.50
CA GLN A 39 26.50 3.00 -2.13
C GLN A 39 26.45 4.53 -2.04
N GLY A 40 25.41 5.07 -1.42
CA GLY A 40 25.23 6.52 -1.32
C GLY A 40 24.26 6.97 -0.25
N ASP A 41 24.57 8.11 0.37
CA ASP A 41 23.67 8.82 1.29
C ASP A 41 22.97 9.96 0.55
N LEU A 42 21.65 9.85 0.44
CA LEU A 42 20.79 10.83 -0.24
C LEU A 42 20.39 12.01 0.66
N SER A 43 20.82 12.04 1.92
CA SER A 43 20.50 13.12 2.89
C SER A 43 20.90 14.51 2.41
N ASN A 44 21.78 14.59 1.41
CA ASN A 44 22.25 15.83 0.81
C ASN A 44 21.88 15.96 -0.68
N GLY A 45 20.82 15.30 -1.14
CA GLY A 45 20.41 15.29 -2.55
C GLY A 45 20.91 14.05 -3.30
N LEU A 46 20.85 14.06 -4.63
CA LEU A 46 21.44 12.97 -5.41
C LEU A 46 22.97 12.99 -5.28
N ILE A 47 23.57 11.79 -5.18
CA ILE A 47 25.03 11.66 -5.04
C ILE A 47 25.76 12.14 -6.31
N PRO A 48 27.00 12.66 -6.19
CA PRO A 48 27.77 13.19 -7.32
C PRO A 48 27.94 12.22 -8.48
N GLU A 49 28.08 10.92 -8.20
CA GLU A 49 28.22 9.87 -9.20
C GLU A 49 26.98 9.83 -10.11
N ILE A 50 25.78 9.93 -9.53
CA ILE A 50 24.54 10.02 -10.30
C ILE A 50 24.44 11.35 -11.04
N MET A 51 24.81 12.46 -10.40
CA MET A 51 24.61 13.80 -10.98
C MET A 51 25.57 14.14 -12.11
N ASN A 52 26.81 13.62 -12.06
CA ASN A 52 27.88 14.04 -12.96
C ASN A 52 28.31 12.95 -13.94
N ASP A 53 28.21 11.68 -13.55
CA ASP A 53 28.77 10.58 -14.34
C ASP A 53 27.67 9.81 -15.09
N GLU A 54 26.42 9.89 -14.62
CA GLU A 54 25.30 9.18 -15.23
C GLU A 54 24.51 9.98 -16.26
N ALA A 55 23.95 9.25 -17.22
CA ALA A 55 22.96 9.81 -18.12
C ALA A 55 21.61 9.96 -17.39
N PRO A 56 20.79 10.96 -17.77
CA PRO A 56 19.44 11.13 -17.24
C PRO A 56 18.58 9.86 -17.38
N PHE A 57 17.82 9.54 -16.34
CA PHE A 57 16.92 8.37 -16.33
C PHE A 57 15.49 8.77 -16.72
N ASP A 58 14.79 7.89 -17.43
CA ASP A 58 13.38 8.13 -17.78
C ASP A 58 12.43 7.97 -16.57
N PHE A 59 12.87 7.23 -15.54
CA PHE A 59 12.10 6.93 -14.35
C PHE A 59 12.96 6.93 -13.09
N TYR A 60 12.57 7.75 -12.11
CA TYR A 60 13.14 7.79 -10.78
C TYR A 60 12.09 7.27 -9.79
N PHE A 61 12.42 6.26 -9.01
CA PHE A 61 11.46 5.73 -8.04
C PHE A 61 12.13 5.32 -6.74
N ASN A 62 11.32 5.28 -5.69
CA ASN A 62 11.63 4.64 -4.42
C ASN A 62 10.42 3.85 -3.94
N SER A 63 10.61 3.02 -2.93
CA SER A 63 9.57 2.12 -2.43
C SER A 63 9.80 1.78 -0.96
N PHE A 64 8.80 1.21 -0.31
CA PHE A 64 8.84 0.88 1.12
C PHE A 64 9.04 2.12 2.01
N GLY A 65 8.44 3.24 1.61
CA GLY A 65 8.40 4.46 2.40
C GLY A 65 9.76 5.17 2.53
N THR A 66 10.71 4.95 1.61
CA THR A 66 12.07 5.51 1.66
C THR A 66 12.08 7.01 1.96
N LEU A 67 11.17 7.79 1.38
CA LEU A 67 11.17 9.24 1.58
C LEU A 67 10.73 9.68 2.99
N SER A 68 10.23 8.75 3.80
CA SER A 68 9.93 8.96 5.22
C SER A 68 11.18 9.03 6.10
N HIS A 69 12.34 8.56 5.61
CA HIS A 69 13.61 8.69 6.33
C HIS A 69 14.15 10.12 6.31
N PHE A 70 13.59 11.00 5.46
CA PHE A 70 14.10 12.34 5.22
C PHE A 70 13.14 13.40 5.76
N ASN A 71 13.71 14.49 6.27
CA ASN A 71 12.93 15.69 6.57
C ASN A 71 12.51 16.40 5.27
N ASN A 72 11.66 17.42 5.39
CA ASN A 72 11.10 18.13 4.24
C ASN A 72 12.17 18.79 3.38
N ASP A 73 13.19 19.40 4.00
CA ASP A 73 14.27 20.07 3.27
C ASP A 73 15.12 19.07 2.48
N GLN A 74 15.40 17.92 3.07
CA GLN A 74 16.10 16.82 2.42
C GLN A 74 15.28 16.25 1.26
N CYS A 75 13.98 16.00 1.44
CA CYS A 75 13.11 15.58 0.35
C CYS A 75 13.13 16.62 -0.80
N VAL A 76 12.97 17.90 -0.48
CA VAL A 76 13.00 18.99 -1.46
C VAL A 76 14.30 18.96 -2.27
N LYS A 77 15.45 18.81 -1.60
CA LYS A 77 16.75 18.76 -2.26
C LYS A 77 16.90 17.55 -3.18
N ILE A 78 16.56 16.35 -2.69
CA ILE A 78 16.59 15.11 -3.49
C ILE A 78 15.74 15.26 -4.74
N ILE A 79 14.49 15.72 -4.59
CA ILE A 79 13.55 15.86 -5.71
C ILE A 79 13.99 16.96 -6.67
N ALA A 80 14.54 18.07 -6.17
CA ALA A 80 15.07 19.14 -7.02
C ALA A 80 16.25 18.66 -7.85
N ASP A 81 17.14 17.84 -7.28
CA ASP A 81 18.27 17.25 -8.01
C ASP A 81 17.82 16.20 -9.03
N ILE A 82 16.81 15.38 -8.69
CA ILE A 82 16.12 14.51 -9.67
C ILE A 82 15.60 15.35 -10.84
N CYS A 83 14.92 16.46 -10.58
CA CYS A 83 14.39 17.33 -11.64
C CYS A 83 15.49 17.96 -12.49
N LYS A 84 16.62 18.34 -11.90
CA LYS A 84 17.77 18.87 -12.65
C LYS A 84 18.38 17.79 -13.54
N HIS A 85 18.52 16.57 -13.03
CA HIS A 85 19.12 15.44 -13.75
C HIS A 85 18.19 14.92 -14.87
N ALA A 86 16.90 14.72 -14.60
CA ALA A 86 15.94 14.02 -15.46
C ALA A 86 15.77 14.62 -16.88
N PRO A 87 15.45 13.81 -17.91
CA PRO A 87 15.02 14.34 -19.20
C PRO A 87 13.59 14.92 -19.15
N GLU A 88 13.18 15.58 -20.23
CA GLU A 88 11.81 16.08 -20.40
C GLU A 88 10.80 14.92 -20.37
N ARG A 89 9.71 15.10 -19.60
CA ARG A 89 8.64 14.10 -19.36
C ARG A 89 9.05 12.82 -18.64
N ALA A 90 10.19 12.82 -17.97
CA ALA A 90 10.54 11.75 -17.04
C ALA A 90 9.51 11.62 -15.91
N LEU A 91 9.42 10.42 -15.36
CA LEU A 91 8.54 10.14 -14.22
C LEU A 91 9.34 10.09 -12.92
N PHE A 92 8.74 10.65 -11.86
CA PHE A 92 9.19 10.46 -10.49
C PHE A 92 8.07 9.82 -9.67
N MET A 93 8.37 8.71 -9.00
CA MET A 93 7.48 8.06 -8.04
C MET A 93 8.09 8.17 -6.63
N GLY A 94 7.39 8.87 -5.75
CA GLY A 94 7.75 9.02 -4.34
C GLY A 94 6.86 8.19 -3.44
N ASP A 95 7.46 7.51 -2.46
CA ASP A 95 6.77 6.69 -1.48
C ASP A 95 7.11 7.12 -0.04
N TRP A 96 6.07 7.43 0.74
CA TRP A 96 6.16 7.83 2.14
C TRP A 96 5.22 6.99 3.01
N LEU A 97 5.34 7.09 4.33
CA LEU A 97 4.35 6.54 5.26
C LEU A 97 3.14 7.49 5.38
N GLY A 98 1.94 6.94 5.26
CA GLY A 98 0.69 7.70 5.31
C GLY A 98 0.35 8.14 6.73
N ARG A 99 0.16 9.44 6.96
CA ARG A 99 -0.10 10.00 8.31
C ARG A 99 -1.36 9.46 8.98
N TYR A 100 -2.35 9.05 8.20
CA TYR A 100 -3.70 8.76 8.64
C TYR A 100 -4.09 7.28 8.52
N THR A 101 -3.15 6.37 8.33
CA THR A 101 -3.50 4.93 8.40
C THR A 101 -4.01 4.56 9.79
N ILE A 102 -4.92 3.59 9.80
CA ILE A 102 -5.43 2.98 11.02
C ILE A 102 -4.35 2.25 11.81
N GLU A 103 -3.23 1.84 11.19
CA GLU A 103 -2.10 1.20 11.88
C GLU A 103 -1.53 2.04 13.04
N TRP A 104 -1.57 3.36 12.89
CA TRP A 104 -1.11 4.31 13.92
C TRP A 104 -2.14 5.40 14.23
N GLN A 105 -3.40 4.98 14.38
CA GLN A 105 -4.50 5.85 14.80
C GLN A 105 -4.16 6.68 16.04
N ASP A 106 -3.37 6.15 16.98
CA ASP A 106 -2.98 6.89 18.18
C ASP A 106 -2.08 8.11 17.94
N LEU A 107 -1.49 8.21 16.75
CA LEU A 107 -0.56 9.27 16.37
C LEU A 107 -1.21 10.38 15.50
N TRP A 108 -2.47 10.26 15.11
CA TRP A 108 -3.13 11.25 14.23
C TRP A 108 -3.20 12.67 14.81
N HIS A 109 -3.03 12.81 16.12
CA HIS A 109 -3.12 14.08 16.84
C HIS A 109 -1.91 15.00 16.67
N HIS A 110 -0.81 14.50 16.10
CA HIS A 110 0.34 15.34 15.82
C HIS A 110 0.02 16.39 14.74
N PRO A 111 0.37 17.67 14.98
CA PRO A 111 -0.08 18.77 14.15
C PRO A 111 0.60 18.75 12.77
N LEU A 112 -0.07 19.32 11.77
CA LEU A 112 0.40 19.33 10.37
C LEU A 112 1.48 20.38 10.08
N ASP A 113 1.63 21.37 10.95
CA ASP A 113 2.64 22.42 10.80
C ASP A 113 4.02 22.02 11.35
N GLN A 114 4.15 20.79 11.86
CA GLN A 114 5.38 20.23 12.40
C GLN A 114 5.64 18.86 11.79
N GLU A 115 6.90 18.61 11.44
CA GLU A 115 7.31 17.27 11.02
C GLU A 115 7.23 16.32 12.20
N TYR A 116 6.52 15.22 12.01
CA TYR A 116 6.40 14.17 13.02
C TYR A 116 7.10 12.90 12.55
N PHE A 117 8.10 12.48 13.33
CA PHE A 117 8.82 11.23 13.15
C PHE A 117 8.34 10.21 14.19
N MET A 118 7.69 9.17 13.71
CA MET A 118 7.34 8.01 14.51
C MET A 118 8.59 7.17 14.78
N ASP A 119 8.70 6.62 15.99
CA ASP A 119 9.65 5.55 16.29
C ASP A 119 9.14 4.24 15.69
N TYR A 120 9.35 4.02 14.39
CA TYR A 120 8.83 2.89 13.62
C TYR A 120 9.52 1.59 14.03
N ARG A 121 8.79 0.69 14.67
CA ARG A 121 9.30 -0.55 15.27
C ARG A 121 9.09 -1.75 14.37
N ILE A 122 10.14 -2.49 14.07
CA ILE A 122 10.06 -3.73 13.28
C ILE A 122 9.69 -4.90 14.22
N SER A 123 8.59 -4.78 14.96
CA SER A 123 8.13 -5.82 15.90
C SER A 123 7.43 -6.99 15.17
N TYR A 124 6.87 -6.73 13.98
CA TYR A 124 6.09 -7.66 13.18
C TYR A 124 6.89 -8.86 12.63
N ILE A 125 8.23 -8.82 12.67
CA ILE A 125 9.08 -9.97 12.30
C ILE A 125 9.09 -11.04 13.39
N TYR A 126 8.72 -10.68 14.62
CA TYR A 126 8.69 -11.60 15.75
C TYR A 126 7.27 -12.16 15.96
N PRO A 127 7.15 -13.45 16.32
CA PRO A 127 5.91 -14.03 16.84
C PRO A 127 5.37 -13.24 18.04
N GLU A 128 4.04 -13.24 18.24
CA GLU A 128 3.38 -12.48 19.31
C GLU A 128 3.94 -12.82 20.70
N GLU A 129 4.30 -14.09 20.93
CA GLU A 129 4.86 -14.58 22.19
C GLU A 129 6.28 -14.06 22.47
N GLU A 130 7.04 -13.73 21.42
CA GLU A 130 8.45 -13.33 21.52
C GLU A 130 8.64 -11.81 21.52
N ARG A 131 7.66 -11.04 21.03
CA ARG A 131 7.73 -9.57 20.88
C ARG A 131 8.07 -8.83 22.16
N ALA A 132 7.59 -9.32 23.31
CA ALA A 132 7.80 -8.65 24.59
C ALA A 132 9.26 -8.71 25.08
N THR A 133 10.02 -9.70 24.61
CA THR A 133 11.42 -9.95 25.02
C THR A 133 12.44 -9.72 23.92
N ALA A 134 11.98 -9.59 22.67
CA ALA A 134 12.84 -9.35 21.52
C ALA A 134 13.46 -7.94 21.56
N GLU A 135 14.71 -7.83 21.13
CA GLU A 135 15.35 -6.55 20.85
C GLU A 135 14.82 -6.01 19.51
N VAL A 136 13.72 -5.25 19.58
CA VAL A 136 13.04 -4.72 18.40
C VAL A 136 13.79 -3.51 17.86
N ALA A 137 14.31 -3.61 16.64
CA ALA A 137 14.89 -2.48 15.93
C ALA A 137 13.82 -1.40 15.65
N SER A 138 14.22 -0.14 15.76
CA SER A 138 13.36 0.99 15.43
C SER A 138 14.06 2.09 14.63
N PHE A 139 13.28 2.82 13.83
CA PHE A 139 13.75 3.87 12.94
C PHE A 139 12.85 5.09 13.06
N ALA A 140 13.43 6.29 13.06
CA ALA A 140 12.67 7.52 12.98
C ALA A 140 12.12 7.68 11.55
N LEU A 141 10.80 7.51 11.36
CA LEU A 141 10.15 7.66 10.07
C LEU A 141 9.06 8.73 10.11
N LYS A 142 9.15 9.67 9.18
CA LYS A 142 8.21 10.76 9.01
C LYS A 142 6.86 10.28 8.49
N LEU A 143 5.80 10.75 9.11
CA LEU A 143 4.43 10.54 8.66
C LEU A 143 3.95 11.72 7.83
N VAL A 144 3.37 11.48 6.64
CA VAL A 144 2.93 12.55 5.74
C VAL A 144 1.52 12.33 5.18
N CYS A 145 0.83 13.43 4.89
CA CYS A 145 -0.39 13.46 4.09
C CYS A 145 -0.11 14.04 2.68
N ARG A 146 -1.12 14.00 1.81
CA ARG A 146 -1.03 14.55 0.45
C ARG A 146 -0.66 16.03 0.43
N ASP A 147 -1.18 16.82 1.35
CA ASP A 147 -0.93 18.26 1.38
C ASP A 147 0.53 18.56 1.70
N GLU A 148 1.13 17.82 2.63
CA GLU A 148 2.56 17.89 2.96
C GLU A 148 3.43 17.51 1.75
N ILE A 149 3.11 16.41 1.05
CA ILE A 149 3.82 16.03 -0.18
C ILE A 149 3.67 17.12 -1.25
N THR A 150 2.48 17.69 -1.39
CA THR A 150 2.23 18.75 -2.37
C THR A 150 3.05 20.00 -2.09
N ASP A 151 3.26 20.36 -0.82
CA ASP A 151 4.16 21.46 -0.44
C ASP A 151 5.62 21.13 -0.78
N ILE A 152 6.09 19.93 -0.45
CA ILE A 152 7.44 19.45 -0.81
C ILE A 152 7.66 19.56 -2.33
N MET A 153 6.71 19.09 -3.15
CA MET A 153 6.82 19.16 -4.61
C MET A 153 6.85 20.60 -5.12
N LYS A 154 6.02 21.50 -4.58
CA LYS A 154 6.03 22.92 -4.96
C LYS A 154 7.37 23.58 -4.66
N ARG A 155 7.95 23.27 -3.49
CA ARG A 155 9.26 23.78 -3.08
C ARG A 155 10.38 23.24 -3.97
N ALA A 156 10.38 21.92 -4.25
CA ALA A 156 11.34 21.29 -5.14
C ALA A 156 11.25 21.82 -6.58
N SER A 157 10.03 22.01 -7.10
CA SER A 157 9.78 22.61 -8.41
C SER A 157 10.36 24.03 -8.51
N LYS A 158 10.14 24.85 -7.48
CA LYS A 158 10.72 26.20 -7.40
C LYS A 158 12.25 26.17 -7.34
N GLU A 159 12.84 25.24 -6.58
CA GLU A 159 14.29 25.11 -6.46
C GLU A 159 14.96 24.62 -7.75
N ALA A 160 14.32 23.69 -8.46
CA ALA A 160 14.82 23.18 -9.73
C ALA A 160 14.57 24.13 -10.92
N GLY A 161 13.59 25.03 -10.81
CA GLY A 161 13.14 25.87 -11.91
C GLY A 161 12.40 25.08 -13.00
N VAL A 162 11.78 23.96 -12.63
CA VAL A 162 11.11 22.98 -13.52
C VAL A 162 9.72 22.68 -12.98
N GLU A 163 8.70 22.55 -13.84
CA GLU A 163 7.36 22.17 -13.40
C GLU A 163 7.33 20.69 -13.00
N ILE A 164 6.80 20.39 -11.81
CA ILE A 164 6.53 19.03 -11.35
C ILE A 164 5.01 18.84 -11.34
N LYS A 165 4.47 18.10 -12.31
CA LYS A 165 3.04 17.88 -12.42
C LYS A 165 2.62 16.59 -11.70
N PRO A 166 1.73 16.64 -10.69
CA PRO A 166 1.16 15.42 -10.12
C PRO A 166 0.26 14.73 -11.15
N LEU A 167 0.49 13.43 -11.34
CA LEU A 167 -0.36 12.58 -12.17
C LEU A 167 -1.40 11.84 -11.34
N THR A 168 -0.99 11.24 -10.23
CA THR A 168 -1.89 10.52 -9.32
C THR A 168 -1.27 10.36 -7.93
N PHE A 169 -2.15 10.08 -6.96
CA PHE A 169 -1.79 9.65 -5.61
C PHE A 169 -2.58 8.41 -5.25
N TYR A 170 -1.96 7.50 -4.51
CA TYR A 170 -2.64 6.35 -3.96
C TYR A 170 -2.10 5.93 -2.61
N ASP A 171 -3.03 5.49 -1.75
CA ASP A 171 -2.73 4.83 -0.49
C ASP A 171 -2.53 3.33 -0.74
N ARG A 172 -1.55 2.74 -0.05
CA ARG A 172 -1.27 1.30 -0.10
C ARG A 172 -1.47 0.67 1.27
N SER A 173 -1.98 -0.56 1.30
CA SER A 173 -2.13 -1.35 2.53
C SER A 173 -2.99 -0.62 3.57
N ILE A 174 -4.25 -0.38 3.21
CA ILE A 174 -5.28 0.15 4.11
C ILE A 174 -5.93 -1.00 4.89
N PHE A 175 -6.23 -2.09 4.18
CA PHE A 175 -6.96 -3.25 4.69
C PHE A 175 -6.02 -4.29 5.31
N VAL A 176 -4.82 -4.46 4.74
CA VAL A 176 -3.80 -5.39 5.28
C VAL A 176 -2.45 -4.70 5.33
N GLY A 177 -2.00 -4.39 6.54
CA GLY A 177 -0.69 -3.81 6.86
C GLY A 177 0.00 -4.61 7.96
N ARG A 178 1.33 -4.52 8.04
CA ARG A 178 2.11 -5.35 9.00
C ARG A 178 1.92 -4.90 10.45
N HIS A 179 1.63 -3.63 10.74
CA HIS A 179 1.40 -3.17 12.11
C HIS A 179 -0.05 -3.33 12.56
N LEU A 180 -0.97 -3.71 11.67
CA LEU A 180 -2.33 -4.06 12.08
C LEU A 180 -2.32 -5.22 13.08
N ASP A 181 -1.41 -6.20 12.91
CA ASP A 181 -1.33 -7.35 13.81
C ASP A 181 -0.46 -7.12 15.06
N THR A 182 0.28 -6.01 15.13
CA THR A 182 1.12 -5.70 16.29
C THR A 182 0.39 -4.82 17.29
N GLY A 183 -0.43 -3.89 16.81
CA GLY A 183 -1.15 -2.95 17.66
C GLY A 183 -0.25 -1.94 18.37
N ASP A 184 1.01 -1.79 17.93
CA ASP A 184 2.02 -0.94 18.59
C ASP A 184 1.58 0.54 18.68
N TYR A 185 0.78 0.99 17.71
CA TYR A 185 0.37 2.40 17.56
C TYR A 185 -1.14 2.59 17.44
N ASN A 186 -1.90 1.51 17.58
CA ASN A 186 -3.34 1.53 17.68
C ASN A 186 -3.82 0.24 18.37
N LYS A 187 -4.33 0.39 19.59
CA LYS A 187 -4.88 -0.71 20.39
C LYS A 187 -6.12 -1.38 19.79
N ASN A 188 -6.79 -0.71 18.85
CA ASN A 188 -8.02 -1.19 18.20
C ASN A 188 -7.75 -1.69 16.77
N CYS A 189 -6.50 -2.01 16.41
CA CYS A 189 -6.19 -2.54 15.09
C CYS A 189 -6.94 -3.87 14.82
N PRO A 190 -7.54 -4.02 13.63
CA PRO A 190 -8.14 -5.29 13.24
C PRO A 190 -7.05 -6.29 12.82
N LYS A 191 -7.08 -7.50 13.38
CA LYS A 191 -6.12 -8.60 13.09
C LYS A 191 -6.49 -9.32 11.78
N LEU A 192 -6.30 -8.65 10.64
CA LEU A 192 -6.82 -9.11 9.34
C LEU A 192 -5.85 -9.98 8.53
N ARG A 193 -4.54 -9.90 8.79
CA ARG A 193 -3.55 -10.55 7.91
C ARG A 193 -3.72 -12.07 7.83
N GLY A 194 -3.93 -12.72 8.98
CA GLY A 194 -4.15 -14.16 9.05
C GLY A 194 -5.39 -14.59 8.26
N PRO A 195 -6.59 -14.08 8.59
CA PRO A 195 -7.81 -14.34 7.84
C PRO A 195 -7.72 -14.04 6.35
N VAL A 196 -7.09 -12.93 5.95
CA VAL A 196 -6.96 -12.58 4.53
C VAL A 196 -5.99 -13.51 3.81
N ASN A 197 -4.88 -13.93 4.44
CA ASN A 197 -3.99 -14.91 3.84
C ASN A 197 -4.68 -16.26 3.62
N ALA A 198 -5.51 -16.69 4.58
CA ALA A 198 -6.26 -17.94 4.50
C ALA A 198 -7.19 -18.01 3.28
N LEU A 199 -7.71 -16.87 2.78
CA LEU A 199 -8.51 -16.81 1.55
C LEU A 199 -7.76 -17.30 0.30
N PHE A 200 -6.44 -17.29 0.32
CA PHE A 200 -5.57 -17.73 -0.78
C PHE A 200 -4.90 -19.08 -0.51
N GLU A 201 -5.15 -19.70 0.65
CA GLU A 201 -4.56 -20.99 1.01
C GLU A 201 -5.42 -22.15 0.47
N ASN A 202 -4.79 -23.00 -0.34
CA ASN A 202 -5.48 -24.14 -0.91
C ASN A 202 -5.98 -25.10 0.18
N TYR A 203 -7.22 -25.55 0.06
CA TYR A 203 -7.91 -26.45 1.00
C TYR A 203 -8.03 -25.93 2.44
N VAL A 204 -7.87 -24.62 2.64
CA VAL A 204 -8.16 -23.96 3.91
C VAL A 204 -9.45 -23.18 3.74
N ARG A 205 -10.46 -23.49 4.57
CA ARG A 205 -11.69 -22.70 4.65
C ARG A 205 -11.52 -21.63 5.70
N THR A 206 -11.57 -20.39 5.28
CA THR A 206 -11.51 -19.23 6.16
C THR A 206 -12.82 -19.12 6.93
N ASP A 207 -12.73 -18.87 8.23
CA ASP A 207 -13.87 -18.35 8.98
C ASP A 207 -14.12 -16.91 8.57
N LEU A 208 -15.09 -16.69 7.68
CA LEU A 208 -15.36 -15.38 7.09
C LEU A 208 -15.79 -14.33 8.13
N GLU A 209 -16.29 -14.73 9.30
CA GLU A 209 -16.62 -13.78 10.38
C GLU A 209 -15.38 -13.06 10.90
N THR A 210 -14.21 -13.71 10.83
CA THR A 210 -12.92 -13.12 11.25
C THR A 210 -12.43 -12.00 10.33
N LEU A 211 -13.05 -11.82 9.16
CA LEU A 211 -12.78 -10.70 8.24
C LEU A 211 -13.63 -9.46 8.56
N LEU A 212 -14.60 -9.56 9.48
CA LEU A 212 -15.45 -8.44 9.86
C LEU A 212 -14.72 -7.50 10.81
N VAL A 213 -14.79 -6.20 10.52
CA VAL A 213 -14.13 -5.16 11.30
C VAL A 213 -15.15 -4.31 12.04
N ASP A 214 -15.02 -4.22 13.36
CA ASP A 214 -15.72 -3.23 14.18
C ASP A 214 -14.81 -2.01 14.37
N TYR A 215 -14.93 -1.05 13.45
CA TYR A 215 -14.06 0.12 13.43
C TYR A 215 -14.33 1.04 14.63
N VAL A 216 -13.27 1.40 15.36
CA VAL A 216 -13.34 2.34 16.48
C VAL A 216 -12.88 3.73 16.02
N PRO A 217 -13.78 4.72 15.91
CA PRO A 217 -13.43 6.07 15.47
C PRO A 217 -12.61 6.83 16.52
N ARG A 218 -11.76 7.76 16.06
CA ARG A 218 -10.99 8.66 16.92
C ARG A 218 -11.67 10.02 17.07
N GLN A 219 -11.97 10.43 18.30
CA GLN A 219 -12.62 11.72 18.56
C GLN A 219 -11.83 12.90 17.95
N GLY A 220 -12.52 13.79 17.25
CA GLY A 220 -11.95 14.99 16.64
C GLY A 220 -11.39 14.79 15.23
N PHE A 221 -11.51 13.60 14.65
CA PHE A 221 -10.99 13.25 13.32
C PHE A 221 -12.11 12.83 12.36
N ASP A 222 -13.27 13.49 12.42
CA ASP A 222 -14.48 13.10 11.68
C ASP A 222 -14.25 12.88 10.19
N HIS A 223 -13.45 13.74 9.54
CA HIS A 223 -13.12 13.56 8.12
C HIS A 223 -12.40 12.24 7.83
N ILE A 224 -11.49 11.82 8.70
CA ILE A 224 -10.73 10.57 8.59
C ILE A 224 -11.62 9.39 8.99
N ASN A 225 -12.37 9.52 10.09
CA ASN A 225 -13.29 8.50 10.56
C ASN A 225 -14.34 8.16 9.49
N ASN A 226 -14.94 9.17 8.85
CA ASN A 226 -15.92 8.98 7.79
C ASN A 226 -15.37 8.10 6.64
N PHE A 227 -14.09 8.24 6.30
CA PHE A 227 -13.45 7.39 5.32
C PHE A 227 -13.37 5.94 5.80
N PHE A 228 -12.79 5.70 6.99
CA PHE A 228 -12.62 4.34 7.50
C PHE A 228 -13.95 3.65 7.82
N GLU A 229 -14.94 4.37 8.33
CA GLU A 229 -16.30 3.85 8.51
C GLU A 229 -16.88 3.40 7.18
N MET A 230 -16.86 4.25 6.14
CA MET A 230 -17.32 3.88 4.80
C MET A 230 -16.54 2.68 4.25
N PHE A 231 -15.22 2.67 4.40
CA PHE A 231 -14.34 1.62 3.91
C PHE A 231 -14.64 0.27 4.56
N PHE A 232 -14.64 0.21 5.90
CA PHE A 232 -14.92 -1.03 6.63
C PHE A 232 -16.38 -1.46 6.54
N MET A 233 -17.33 -0.52 6.44
CA MET A 233 -18.71 -0.88 6.10
C MET A 233 -18.79 -1.55 4.73
N SER A 234 -18.01 -1.09 3.75
CA SER A 234 -17.98 -1.67 2.41
C SER A 234 -17.35 -3.07 2.39
N THR A 235 -16.21 -3.27 3.05
CA THR A 235 -15.58 -4.59 3.16
C THR A 235 -16.46 -5.56 3.95
N ASN A 236 -17.05 -5.13 5.07
CA ASN A 236 -17.98 -5.94 5.86
C ASN A 236 -19.23 -6.33 5.07
N ALA A 237 -19.77 -5.41 4.26
CA ALA A 237 -20.91 -5.71 3.40
C ALA A 237 -20.58 -6.76 2.35
N LEU A 238 -19.39 -6.71 1.74
CA LEU A 238 -18.93 -7.73 0.78
C LEU A 238 -18.76 -9.10 1.45
N VAL A 239 -18.16 -9.15 2.64
CA VAL A 239 -17.97 -10.39 3.41
C VAL A 239 -19.33 -11.00 3.76
N LYS A 240 -20.24 -10.21 4.36
CA LYS A 240 -21.60 -10.65 4.71
C LYS A 240 -22.40 -11.11 3.49
N HIS A 241 -22.28 -10.38 2.38
CA HIS A 241 -22.92 -10.79 1.12
C HIS A 241 -22.40 -12.16 0.66
N THR A 242 -21.10 -12.39 0.72
CA THR A 242 -20.49 -13.68 0.35
C THR A 242 -20.90 -14.81 1.29
N MET A 243 -20.95 -14.55 2.60
CA MET A 243 -21.45 -15.52 3.58
C MET A 243 -22.90 -15.93 3.27
N ASN A 244 -23.76 -14.96 2.94
CA ASN A 244 -25.14 -15.23 2.57
C ASN A 244 -25.24 -16.03 1.27
N LEU A 245 -24.47 -15.67 0.22
CA LEU A 245 -24.44 -16.44 -1.03
C LEU A 245 -24.05 -17.91 -0.78
N LEU A 246 -23.04 -18.15 0.05
CA LEU A 246 -22.58 -19.49 0.40
C LEU A 246 -23.61 -20.27 1.23
N GLY A 247 -24.38 -19.59 2.10
CA GLY A 247 -25.44 -20.19 2.90
C GLY A 247 -26.71 -20.50 2.11
N GLU A 248 -27.01 -19.71 1.09
CA GLU A 248 -28.24 -19.81 0.29
C GLU A 248 -28.07 -20.63 -1.01
N TYR A 249 -26.85 -21.05 -1.36
CA TYR A 249 -26.61 -21.83 -2.58
C TYR A 249 -26.86 -23.32 -2.35
N ASP A 250 -27.79 -23.91 -3.11
CA ASP A 250 -28.09 -25.34 -3.11
C ASP A 250 -27.18 -26.05 -4.13
N CYS A 251 -26.15 -26.74 -3.63
CA CYS A 251 -25.19 -27.45 -4.48
C CYS A 251 -25.79 -28.63 -5.25
N ASP A 252 -26.92 -29.20 -4.79
CA ASP A 252 -27.58 -30.32 -5.47
C ASP A 252 -28.42 -29.86 -6.65
N LYS A 253 -29.04 -28.68 -6.51
CA LYS A 253 -29.85 -28.06 -7.57
C LYS A 253 -29.08 -27.07 -8.44
N ALA A 254 -27.87 -26.69 -8.03
CA ALA A 254 -27.04 -25.69 -8.68
C ALA A 254 -27.74 -24.33 -8.83
N GLU A 255 -28.50 -23.91 -7.82
CA GLU A 255 -29.26 -22.66 -7.81
C GLU A 255 -29.22 -21.98 -6.43
N PHE A 256 -29.53 -20.69 -6.38
CA PHE A 256 -29.72 -19.97 -5.12
C PHE A 256 -31.16 -20.13 -4.62
N CYS A 257 -31.33 -20.43 -3.34
CA CYS A 257 -32.61 -20.31 -2.64
C CYS A 257 -33.05 -18.84 -2.53
N SER A 258 -32.09 -17.95 -2.30
CA SER A 258 -32.28 -16.50 -2.23
C SER A 258 -30.98 -15.78 -2.59
N VAL A 259 -31.10 -14.62 -3.24
CA VAL A 259 -29.95 -13.75 -3.54
C VAL A 259 -30.11 -12.47 -2.74
N PRO A 260 -29.13 -12.09 -1.89
CA PRO A 260 -29.19 -10.85 -1.14
C PRO A 260 -29.26 -9.64 -2.08
N GLU A 261 -30.16 -8.69 -1.78
CA GLU A 261 -30.29 -7.46 -2.53
C GLU A 261 -29.01 -6.60 -2.42
N ILE A 262 -28.51 -6.11 -3.56
CA ILE A 262 -27.43 -5.12 -3.61
C ILE A 262 -28.05 -3.73 -3.51
N LEU A 263 -27.82 -3.05 -2.38
CA LEU A 263 -28.47 -1.78 -2.10
C LEU A 263 -27.97 -0.66 -3.03
N PRO A 264 -28.86 0.25 -3.50
CA PRO A 264 -28.53 1.26 -4.50
C PRO A 264 -27.57 2.34 -4.00
N PHE A 265 -27.43 2.52 -2.69
CA PHE A 265 -26.53 3.51 -2.10
C PHE A 265 -25.09 3.00 -1.92
N TYR A 266 -24.80 1.71 -2.17
CA TYR A 266 -23.44 1.20 -2.10
C TYR A 266 -22.53 1.84 -3.17
N PRO A 267 -21.23 2.03 -2.87
CA PRO A 267 -20.29 2.54 -3.86
C PRO A 267 -20.14 1.55 -5.02
N THR A 268 -19.88 2.06 -6.23
CA THR A 268 -19.78 1.24 -7.44
C THR A 268 -18.78 0.08 -7.32
N PRO A 269 -17.56 0.26 -6.77
CA PRO A 269 -16.62 -0.85 -6.58
C PRO A 269 -17.19 -2.00 -5.75
N LEU A 270 -17.99 -1.70 -4.73
CA LEU A 270 -18.65 -2.70 -3.89
C LEU A 270 -19.73 -3.46 -4.65
N LYS A 271 -20.57 -2.76 -5.43
CA LYS A 271 -21.61 -3.40 -6.24
C LYS A 271 -21.02 -4.36 -7.27
N GLU A 272 -19.95 -3.93 -7.95
CA GLU A 272 -19.22 -4.77 -8.90
C GLU A 272 -18.60 -5.99 -8.23
N ALA A 273 -18.01 -5.82 -7.04
CA ALA A 273 -17.46 -6.91 -6.25
C ALA A 273 -18.54 -7.91 -5.82
N MET A 274 -19.67 -7.44 -5.28
CA MET A 274 -20.81 -8.28 -4.90
C MET A 274 -21.36 -9.08 -6.09
N GLU A 275 -21.55 -8.42 -7.23
CA GLU A 275 -22.03 -9.09 -8.45
C GLU A 275 -21.01 -10.11 -8.99
N THR A 276 -19.71 -9.84 -8.85
CA THR A 276 -18.66 -10.80 -9.17
C THR A 276 -18.73 -12.02 -8.27
N MET A 277 -18.89 -11.82 -6.95
CA MET A 277 -19.04 -12.94 -6.01
C MET A 277 -20.27 -13.78 -6.31
N ARG A 278 -21.41 -13.15 -6.62
CA ARG A 278 -22.63 -13.86 -7.05
C ARG A 278 -22.37 -14.77 -8.25
N LYS A 279 -21.76 -14.23 -9.32
CA LYS A 279 -21.44 -14.98 -10.54
C LYS A 279 -20.46 -16.13 -10.30
N VAL A 280 -19.50 -15.93 -9.42
CA VAL A 280 -18.50 -16.96 -9.08
C VAL A 280 -19.16 -18.11 -8.34
N VAL A 281 -19.92 -17.81 -7.28
CA VAL A 281 -20.66 -18.84 -6.52
C VAL A 281 -21.63 -19.58 -7.44
N GLU A 282 -22.37 -18.87 -8.29
CA GLU A 282 -23.28 -19.46 -9.27
C GLU A 282 -22.56 -20.40 -10.25
N GLY A 283 -21.41 -19.96 -10.77
CA GLY A 283 -20.69 -20.66 -11.83
C GLY A 283 -19.94 -21.91 -11.37
N VAL A 284 -19.48 -21.95 -10.11
CA VAL A 284 -18.64 -23.06 -9.61
C VAL A 284 -19.19 -23.76 -8.37
N GLY A 285 -20.18 -23.22 -7.67
CA GLY A 285 -20.66 -23.75 -6.39
C GLY A 285 -21.23 -25.18 -6.45
N TRP A 286 -21.70 -25.61 -7.63
CA TRP A 286 -22.25 -26.96 -7.86
C TRP A 286 -21.19 -28.08 -7.82
N LEU A 287 -19.91 -27.73 -7.90
CA LEU A 287 -18.82 -28.70 -7.90
C LEU A 287 -18.60 -29.30 -6.50
N LYS A 288 -18.74 -30.62 -6.40
CA LYS A 288 -18.66 -31.37 -5.12
C LYS A 288 -17.26 -31.85 -4.75
N TRP A 289 -16.29 -31.76 -5.66
CA TRP A 289 -14.91 -32.20 -5.45
C TRP A 289 -13.95 -31.03 -5.46
N GLY A 290 -12.79 -31.19 -4.79
CA GLY A 290 -11.73 -30.19 -4.80
C GLY A 290 -12.03 -28.91 -4.02
N ASP A 291 -12.90 -28.98 -3.00
CA ASP A 291 -13.28 -27.87 -2.10
C ASP A 291 -13.32 -26.48 -2.76
N VAL A 292 -14.27 -26.29 -3.68
CA VAL A 292 -14.35 -25.09 -4.53
C VAL A 292 -14.53 -23.80 -3.73
N ARG A 293 -15.12 -23.90 -2.53
CA ARG A 293 -15.17 -22.77 -1.60
C ARG A 293 -13.76 -22.26 -1.29
N ALA A 294 -12.89 -23.13 -0.77
CA ALA A 294 -11.53 -22.78 -0.40
C ALA A 294 -10.68 -22.41 -1.62
N ASN A 295 -10.74 -23.21 -2.68
CA ASN A 295 -9.79 -23.12 -3.79
C ASN A 295 -10.16 -22.11 -4.89
N VAL A 296 -11.39 -21.59 -4.90
CA VAL A 296 -11.85 -20.66 -5.94
C VAL A 296 -12.61 -19.49 -5.32
N ILE A 297 -13.70 -19.75 -4.61
CA ILE A 297 -14.62 -18.69 -4.16
C ILE A 297 -13.92 -17.74 -3.17
N GLU A 298 -13.24 -18.28 -2.16
CA GLU A 298 -12.54 -17.47 -1.16
C GLU A 298 -11.37 -16.70 -1.75
N SER A 299 -10.62 -17.27 -2.69
CA SER A 299 -9.55 -16.53 -3.38
C SER A 299 -10.10 -15.36 -4.20
N VAL A 300 -11.26 -15.52 -4.85
CA VAL A 300 -11.93 -14.41 -5.53
C VAL A 300 -12.46 -13.37 -4.55
N LEU A 301 -12.94 -13.77 -3.36
CA LEU A 301 -13.26 -12.82 -2.28
C LEU A 301 -12.03 -12.00 -1.89
N GLY A 302 -10.86 -12.64 -1.76
CA GLY A 302 -9.60 -11.96 -1.49
C GLY A 302 -9.25 -10.90 -2.56
N PHE A 303 -9.39 -11.24 -3.85
CA PHE A 303 -9.21 -10.27 -4.94
C PHE A 303 -10.26 -9.16 -4.93
N ALA A 304 -11.51 -9.47 -4.59
CA ALA A 304 -12.59 -8.50 -4.49
C ALA A 304 -12.36 -7.50 -3.35
N LEU A 305 -11.88 -7.95 -2.19
CA LEU A 305 -11.46 -7.08 -1.09
C LEU A 305 -10.30 -6.17 -1.49
N ARG A 306 -9.31 -6.70 -2.24
CA ARG A 306 -8.22 -5.89 -2.80
C ARG A 306 -8.72 -4.84 -3.79
N LYS A 307 -9.72 -5.16 -4.62
CA LYS A 307 -10.35 -4.17 -5.51
C LYS A 307 -10.95 -3.01 -4.72
N LEU A 308 -11.63 -3.29 -3.60
CA LEU A 308 -12.16 -2.23 -2.73
C LEU A 308 -11.05 -1.34 -2.18
N GLU A 309 -9.94 -1.91 -1.70
CA GLU A 309 -8.76 -1.14 -1.28
C GLU A 309 -8.26 -0.23 -2.41
N MET A 310 -8.09 -0.76 -3.62
CA MET A 310 -7.52 -0.01 -4.74
C MET A 310 -8.43 1.11 -5.26
N GLU A 311 -9.76 0.93 -5.21
CA GLU A 311 -10.71 1.85 -5.85
C GLU A 311 -11.43 2.80 -4.87
N LEU A 312 -11.49 2.47 -3.57
CA LEU A 312 -12.08 3.35 -2.56
C LEU A 312 -11.06 4.27 -1.89
N GLN A 313 -9.76 3.95 -2.00
CA GLN A 313 -8.71 4.75 -1.38
C GLN A 313 -8.68 6.20 -1.90
N PRO A 314 -8.47 7.20 -1.01
CA PRO A 314 -8.52 8.60 -1.39
C PRO A 314 -7.17 9.14 -1.87
N GLY A 315 -6.05 8.47 -1.57
CA GLY A 315 -4.68 8.86 -1.88
C GLY A 315 -4.19 10.02 -1.00
N THR A 316 -4.63 10.07 0.25
CA THR A 316 -4.42 11.22 1.15
C THR A 316 -3.56 10.90 2.38
N GLY A 317 -3.06 9.67 2.49
CA GLY A 317 -2.28 9.19 3.63
C GLY A 317 -3.05 8.21 4.51
N MET A 318 -4.13 7.60 4.01
CA MET A 318 -4.94 6.63 4.76
C MET A 318 -4.37 5.20 4.75
N GLY A 319 -3.38 4.93 3.89
CA GLY A 319 -2.69 3.63 3.84
C GLY A 319 -1.39 3.64 4.61
N HIS A 320 -0.84 2.45 4.88
CA HIS A 320 0.52 2.30 5.38
C HIS A 320 1.51 3.18 4.61
N GLY A 321 1.43 3.09 3.27
CA GLY A 321 2.20 3.92 2.36
C GLY A 321 1.31 4.92 1.61
N LEU A 322 1.83 6.11 1.38
CA LEU A 322 1.27 7.12 0.50
C LEU A 322 2.23 7.34 -0.68
N VAL A 323 1.76 7.00 -1.88
CA VAL A 323 2.55 7.14 -3.10
C VAL A 323 2.03 8.30 -3.94
N GLY A 324 2.95 9.09 -4.47
CA GLY A 324 2.68 10.08 -5.51
C GLY A 324 3.48 9.78 -6.77
N ILE A 325 2.84 9.91 -7.94
CA ILE A 325 3.50 9.84 -9.25
C ILE A 325 3.45 11.21 -9.91
N PHE A 326 4.59 11.67 -10.41
CA PHE A 326 4.79 13.00 -10.95
C PHE A 326 5.47 12.96 -12.32
N GLU A 327 5.06 13.83 -13.23
CA GLU A 327 5.72 14.10 -14.52
C GLU A 327 6.59 15.35 -14.40
N ILE A 328 7.85 15.27 -14.82
CA ILE A 328 8.80 16.37 -14.84
C ILE A 328 8.70 17.10 -16.19
N ARG A 329 8.49 18.42 -16.17
CA ARG A 329 8.22 19.27 -17.36
C ARG A 329 9.19 20.47 -17.41
N LYS A 330 10.22 20.37 -18.25
CA LYS A 330 11.35 21.28 -18.45
C LYS A 330 11.12 22.34 -19.52
#